data_AF-A0A6B2LTN7-F1
#
_entry.id   AF-A0A6B2LTN7-F1
#
_cell.length_a   1.000
_cell.length_b   1.000
_cell.length_c   1.000
_cell.angle_alpha   90.00
_cell.angle_beta   90.00
_cell.angle_gamma   90.00
#
_symmetry.space_group_name_H-M   'P 1'
#
loop_
_entity.id
_entity.type
_entity.pdbx_description
1 polymer ?
#
loop_
_entity_poly.entity_id
_entity_poly.type
_entity_poly.pdbx_seq_one_letter_code
_entity_poly.pdbx_strand_id
1 'polypeptide(L)' 'MFLYLNEINKSEQCFDKTISIDKNFVYGWINKGYLNFELNQHEKAIECYDKAIEIDKNIPYPYNGKAMVLQELK' A
#
# COMPACT_ATOMS: atom_id res chain seq x y z
N MET A 1 -15.96 -9.98 -12.85
CA MET A 1 -14.96 -9.03 -13.35
C MET A 1 -15.33 -7.57 -13.07
N PHE A 2 -16.51 -7.07 -13.46
CA PHE A 2 -16.91 -5.66 -13.21
C PHE A 2 -17.08 -5.28 -11.73
N LEU A 3 -17.65 -6.15 -10.90
CA LEU A 3 -17.85 -5.86 -9.46
C LEU A 3 -16.50 -5.74 -8.72
N TYR A 4 -15.55 -6.62 -9.02
CA TYR A 4 -14.20 -6.62 -8.45
C TYR A 4 -13.44 -5.34 -8.76
N LEU A 5 -13.45 -4.88 -10.02
CA LEU A 5 -12.83 -3.60 -10.42
C LEU A 5 -13.47 -2.40 -9.73
N ASN A 6 -14.78 -2.41 -9.54
CA ASN A 6 -15.49 -1.34 -8.85
C ASN A 6 -15.13 -1.29 -7.35
N GLU A 7 -14.95 -2.44 -6.72
CA GLU A 7 -14.51 -2.51 -5.32
C GLU A 7 -13.06 -2.09 -5.14
N ILE A 8 -12.18 -2.45 -6.08
CA ILE A 8 -10.79 -1.97 -6.10
C ILE A 8 -10.74 -0.45 -6.16
N ASN A 9 -11.46 0.17 -7.09
CA ASN A 9 -11.48 1.62 -7.25
C ASN A 9 -11.98 2.34 -5.99
N LYS A 10 -13.00 1.78 -5.32
CA LYS A 10 -13.50 2.30 -4.05
C LYS A 10 -12.46 2.15 -2.93
N SER A 11 -11.76 1.02 -2.89
CA SER A 11 -10.71 0.76 -1.91
C SER A 11 -9.56 1.76 -2.05
N GLU A 12 -9.10 2.01 -3.28
CA GLU A 12 -8.07 3.01 -3.58
C GLU A 12 -8.50 4.41 -3.13
N GLN A 13 -9.73 4.83 -3.45
CA GLN A 13 -10.28 6.12 -3.02
C GLN A 13 -10.37 6.25 -1.49
N CYS A 14 -10.73 5.17 -0.79
CA CYS A 14 -10.78 5.17 0.67
C CYS A 14 -9.38 5.35 1.28
N PHE A 15 -8.35 4.72 0.71
CA PHE A 15 -6.97 4.90 1.16
C PHE A 15 -6.43 6.29 0.86
N ASP A 16 -6.71 6.83 -0.32
CA ASP A 16 -6.35 8.22 -0.66
C ASP A 16 -7.00 9.23 0.28
N LYS A 17 -8.29 9.01 0.60
CA LYS A 17 -8.98 9.85 1.57
C LYS A 17 -8.36 9.73 2.96
N THR A 18 -7.98 8.52 3.39
CA THR A 18 -7.31 8.30 4.68
C THR A 18 -5.98 9.06 4.74
N ILE A 19 -5.15 8.94 3.69
CA ILE A 19 -3.84 9.60 3.59
C ILE A 19 -3.98 11.13 3.49
N SER A 20 -5.03 11.64 2.84
CA SER A 20 -5.28 13.08 2.77
C SER A 20 -5.75 13.68 4.10
N ILE A 21 -6.46 12.91 4.93
CA ILE A 21 -6.86 13.32 6.29
C ILE A 21 -5.64 13.28 7.21
N ASP A 22 -4.90 12.17 7.22
CA ASP A 22 -3.67 12.03 7.99
C ASP A 22 -2.58 11.34 7.16
N LYS A 23 -1.69 12.19 6.65
CA LYS A 23 -0.53 11.78 5.85
C LYS A 23 0.52 11.01 6.66
N ASN A 24 0.49 11.11 7.98
CA ASN A 24 1.37 10.36 8.88
C ASN A 24 0.70 9.08 9.42
N PHE A 25 -0.49 8.72 8.92
CA PHE A 25 -1.13 7.47 9.31
C PHE A 25 -0.48 6.27 8.63
N VAL A 26 0.47 5.64 9.32
CA VAL A 26 1.31 4.56 8.76
C VAL A 26 0.50 3.39 8.20
N TYR A 27 -0.57 2.98 8.89
CA TYR A 27 -1.42 1.86 8.45
C TYR A 27 -2.17 2.16 7.15
N GLY A 28 -2.47 3.43 6.86
CA GLY A 28 -3.05 3.82 5.58
C GLY A 28 -2.12 3.51 4.42
N TRP A 29 -0.84 3.85 4.58
CA TRP A 29 0.21 3.54 3.61
C TRP A 29 0.49 2.03 3.49
N ILE A 30 0.52 1.30 4.60
CA ILE A 30 0.69 -0.17 4.60
C ILE A 30 -0.43 -0.85 3.81
N ASN A 31 -1.69 -0.50 4.11
CA ASN A 31 -2.85 -1.13 3.49
C ASN A 31 -2.97 -0.74 2.01
N LYS A 32 -2.64 0.50 1.66
CA LYS A 32 -2.56 0.93 0.25
C LYS A 32 -1.46 0.18 -0.49
N GLY A 33 -0.30 -0.03 0.12
CA GLY A 33 0.79 -0.82 -0.45
C GLY A 33 0.36 -2.26 -0.71
N TYR A 34 -0.33 -2.87 0.26
CA TYR A 34 -0.86 -4.23 0.13
C TYR A 34 -1.89 -4.34 -1.00
N LEU A 35 -2.83 -3.39 -1.12
CA LEU A 35 -3.77 -3.36 -2.24
C LEU A 35 -3.03 -3.28 -3.59
N ASN A 36 -2.01 -2.43 -3.71
CA ASN A 36 -1.25 -2.31 -4.96
C ASN A 36 -0.47 -3.59 -5.28
N PHE A 37 0.03 -4.29 -4.26
CA PHE A 37 0.67 -5.60 -4.43
C PHE A 37 -0.29 -6.64 -5.00
N GLU A 38 -1.50 -6.76 -4.43
CA GLU A 38 -2.55 -7.68 -4.93
C GLU A 38 -3.01 -7.34 -6.36
N LEU A 39 -2.82 -6.10 -6.80
CA LEU A 39 -3.11 -5.64 -8.17
C LEU A 39 -1.92 -5.80 -9.13
N ASN A 40 -0.82 -6.43 -8.71
CA ASN A 40 0.46 -6.51 -9.44
C ASN A 40 1.06 -5.14 -9.80
N GLN A 41 0.70 -4.08 -9.07
CA GLN A 41 1.25 -2.73 -9.22
C GLN A 41 2.46 -2.58 -8.29
N HIS A 42 3.50 -3.39 -8.53
CA HIS A 42 4.64 -3.56 -7.64
C HIS A 42 5.38 -2.26 -7.32
N GLU A 43 5.56 -1.36 -8.29
CA GLU A 43 6.22 -0.06 -8.08
C GLU A 43 5.46 0.80 -7.07
N LYS A 44 4.14 0.93 -7.24
CA LYS A 44 3.29 1.69 -6.30
C LYS A 44 3.23 1.06 -4.92
N ALA A 45 3.26 -0.28 -4.85
CA ALA A 45 3.32 -1.00 -3.58
C ALA A 45 4.60 -0.64 -2.81
N ILE A 46 5.75 -0.66 -3.49
CA ILE A 46 7.05 -0.27 -2.91
C ILE A 46 7.02 1.18 -2.43
N GLU A 47 6.51 2.12 -3.23
CA GLU A 47 6.40 3.53 -2.84
C GLU A 47 5.56 3.70 -1.56
N CYS A 48 4.43 2.99 -1.46
CA CYS A 48 3.59 3.05 -0.28
C CYS A 48 4.29 2.48 0.97
N TYR A 49 5.00 1.36 0.82
CA TYR A 49 5.77 0.80 1.92
C TYR A 49 6.95 1.68 2.34
N ASP A 50 7.63 2.33 1.38
CA ASP A 50 8.70 3.28 1.68
C ASP A 50 8.17 4.51 2.43
N LYS A 51 7.00 5.04 2.04
CA LYS A 51 6.34 6.10 2.80
C LYS A 51 6.01 5.66 4.23
N ALA A 52 5.52 4.44 4.42
CA ALA A 52 5.25 3.92 5.75
C ALA A 52 6.52 3.80 6.61
N ILE A 53 7.65 3.39 6.01
CA ILE A 53 8.97 3.31 6.68
C ILE A 53 9.50 4.70 7.03
N GLU A 54 9.34 5.68 6.14
CA GLU A 54 9.75 7.07 6.39
C GLU A 54 9.01 7.69 7.59
N ILE A 55 7.73 7.36 7.75
CA ILE A 55 6.91 7.87 8.85
C ILE A 55 7.25 7.17 10.18
N ASP A 56 7.32 5.84 10.18
CA ASP A 56 7.72 5.07 11.36
C ASP A 56 8.57 3.85 10.99
N LYS A 57 9.88 4.01 11.20
CA LYS A 57 10.88 2.99 10.95
C LYS A 57 10.80 1.77 11.89
N ASN A 58 10.05 1.86 13.00
CA ASN A 58 9.96 0.79 13.99
C ASN A 58 8.84 -0.22 13.67
N ILE A 59 8.00 0.05 12.67
CA ILE A 59 6.94 -0.86 12.27
C ILE A 59 7.51 -1.90 11.30
N PRO A 60 7.38 -3.20 11.59
CA PRO A 60 7.97 -4.26 10.74
C PRO A 60 7.15 -4.56 9.48
N TYR A 61 5.84 -4.29 9.48
CA TYR A 61 4.94 -4.65 8.38
C TYR A 61 5.33 -4.06 7.01
N PRO A 62 5.71 -2.78 6.89
CA PRO A 62 6.19 -2.21 5.62
C PRO A 62 7.40 -2.94 5.04
N TYR A 63 8.37 -3.32 5.87
CA TYR A 63 9.56 -4.04 5.41
C TYR A 63 9.20 -5.43 4.90
N ASN A 64 8.31 -6.13 5.60
CA ASN A 64 7.80 -7.42 5.16
C ASN A 64 7.05 -7.30 3.83
N GLY A 65 6.15 -6.32 3.72
CA GLY A 65 5.41 -6.04 2.47
C GLY A 65 6.35 -5.73 1.30
N LYS A 66 7.34 -4.86 1.51
CA LYS A 66 8.35 -4.53 0.50
C LYS A 66 9.18 -5.75 0.09
N ALA A 67 9.57 -6.59 1.05
CA ALA A 67 10.31 -7.83 0.76
C ALA A 67 9.49 -8.80 -0.09
N MET A 68 8.19 -8.96 0.20
CA MET A 68 7.28 -9.79 -0.61
C MET A 68 7.19 -9.27 -2.06
N VAL A 69 7.00 -7.96 -2.24
CA VAL A 69 6.96 -7.35 -3.58
C VAL A 69 8.26 -7.60 -4.36
N LEU A 70 9.41 -7.39 -3.71
CA LEU A 70 10.72 -7.60 -4.33
C LEU A 70 11.00 -9.08 -4.66
N GLN A 71 10.41 -10.01 -3.93
CA GLN A 71 10.53 -11.43 -4.20
C GLN A 71 9.77 -11.85 -5.46
N GLU A 72 8.60 -11.25 -5.72
CA GLU A 72 7.81 -11.53 -6.93
C GLU A 72 8.37 -10.87 -8.20
N LEU A 73 9.12 -9.79 -8.07
CA LEU A 73 9.79 -9.11 -9.19
C LEU A 73 11.02 -9.86 -9.73
N LYS A 74 11.37 -11.01 -9.14
CA LYS A 74 12.62 -11.74 -9.40
C LYS A 74 12.40 -12.96 -10.30
#